data_AF-A0A1R1C9G5-F1
#
_entry.id   AF-A0A1R1C9G5-F1
#
_cell.length_a   1.000
_cell.length_b   1.000
_cell.length_c   1.000
_cell.angle_alpha   90.00
_cell.angle_beta   90.00
_cell.angle_gamma   90.00
#
_symmetry.space_group_name_H-M   'P 1'
#
loop_
_entity.id
_entity.type
_entity.pdbx_description
1 polymer ?
#
loop_
_entity_poly.entity_id
_entity_poly.type
_entity_poly.pdbx_seq_one_letter_code
_entity_poly.pdbx_strand_id
1 'polypeptide(L)'
;MSFLNRLIKCVVSLVLLFVSIIHATDQASAAPKQVKVHMPAFNVELNGVLIDNEHQKYPLLVYNDVTYFPMTWDYSRALSLSVNWDQESGLSILRNNQFRQKPQQSLGFNNDPSHDYTATVADYPINVNWKNIDNANEPYPILQFRDITYFPMTWRFTHDEFEWDTSWDNKAGFKLATIQHKVLYHLFYDEGDFLYAYGNQNDIYQINKSLEETPVRLAKDAADKIAKHEKDRFQPYQAANFENINEKVELKDQTIIYKQLELLSFSSSTEDKQKDKTKSNVMPIALRNKVHSFESIVLPVNNDISFVHLTVYYADRDIYTPQDSFTFIVKDGRAVPVPEFNQRPNYVIPNKDGSSWFISQAPSSMSARTARLRGQVLHVSSDGTTTSMNNQTQADNLDLLYVDQGALIVRAYSDLLPPQQIKETDGIYTLDGNKPAAKLYPYLPGDYYVDASRSLYLMDGMTNRLTNITTNSSKYWWDYELMTQLY
;
A
#
# COMPACT_ATOMS: atom_id res chain seq x y z
N MET A 1 -48.71 -52.04 72.00
CA MET A 1 -48.63 -51.48 70.62
C MET A 1 -49.58 -50.29 70.46
N SER A 2 -49.21 -49.08 70.90
CA SER A 2 -50.10 -47.89 70.76
C SER A 2 -49.33 -46.55 70.63
N PHE A 3 -48.13 -46.44 71.22
CA PHE A 3 -47.34 -45.19 71.16
C PHE A 3 -46.42 -45.08 69.93
N LEU A 4 -45.78 -46.16 69.49
CA LEU A 4 -44.80 -46.11 68.40
C LEU A 4 -45.43 -45.83 67.02
N ASN A 5 -46.66 -46.31 66.78
CA ASN A 5 -47.39 -46.05 65.53
C ASN A 5 -47.99 -44.63 65.43
N ARG A 6 -48.15 -43.91 66.56
CA ARG A 6 -48.60 -42.51 66.56
C ARG A 6 -47.44 -41.55 66.32
N LEU A 7 -46.25 -41.87 66.83
CA LEU A 7 -45.04 -41.07 66.60
C LEU A 7 -44.57 -41.14 65.13
N ILE A 8 -44.61 -42.32 64.52
CA ILE A 8 -44.22 -42.51 63.11
C ILE A 8 -45.20 -41.81 62.16
N LYS A 9 -46.50 -41.78 62.45
CA LYS A 9 -47.48 -41.04 61.63
C LYS A 9 -47.35 -39.52 61.75
N CYS A 10 -46.98 -38.97 62.91
CA CYS A 10 -46.69 -37.53 63.07
C CYS A 10 -45.39 -37.11 62.38
N VAL A 11 -44.33 -37.93 62.43
CA VAL A 11 -43.04 -37.62 61.79
C VAL A 11 -43.13 -37.76 60.27
N VAL A 12 -43.86 -38.75 59.74
CA VAL A 12 -44.07 -38.90 58.29
C VAL A 12 -44.98 -37.80 57.73
N SER A 13 -45.97 -37.30 58.48
CA SER A 13 -46.77 -36.13 58.07
C SER A 13 -46.00 -34.81 58.12
N LEU A 14 -45.07 -34.62 59.07
CA LEU A 14 -44.25 -33.40 59.13
C LEU A 14 -43.19 -33.36 58.03
N VAL A 15 -42.64 -34.52 57.63
CA VAL A 15 -41.65 -34.62 56.54
C VAL A 15 -42.30 -34.48 55.16
N LEU A 16 -43.54 -34.95 54.97
CA LEU A 16 -44.29 -34.72 53.72
C LEU A 16 -44.78 -33.27 53.56
N LEU A 17 -45.01 -32.54 54.67
CA LEU A 17 -45.36 -31.11 54.61
C LEU A 17 -44.13 -30.21 54.32
N PHE A 18 -42.92 -30.65 54.66
CA PHE A 18 -41.68 -29.90 54.41
C PHE A 18 -41.06 -30.14 53.01
N VAL A 19 -41.44 -31.22 52.31
CA VAL A 19 -40.99 -31.49 50.93
C VAL A 19 -41.88 -30.80 49.88
N SER A 20 -43.02 -30.23 50.28
CA SER A 20 -43.96 -29.53 49.39
C SER A 20 -43.69 -28.02 49.26
N ILE A 21 -42.63 -27.51 49.90
CA ILE A 21 -42.25 -26.08 49.90
C ILE A 21 -40.81 -25.94 49.38
N ILE A 22 -40.49 -26.62 48.29
CA ILE A 22 -39.50 -26.07 47.36
C ILE A 22 -40.35 -25.26 46.40
N HIS A 23 -40.48 -23.97 46.72
CA HIS A 23 -41.01 -23.01 45.77
C HIS A 23 -40.21 -23.20 44.48
N ALA A 24 -40.91 -23.42 43.37
CA ALA A 24 -40.42 -22.92 42.12
C ALA A 24 -40.10 -21.43 42.39
N THR A 25 -38.82 -21.12 42.57
CA THR A 25 -38.35 -19.79 42.26
C THR A 25 -38.51 -19.70 40.76
N ASP A 26 -39.72 -19.36 40.31
CA ASP A 26 -39.84 -18.59 39.09
C ASP A 26 -38.94 -17.39 39.35
N GLN A 27 -37.73 -17.43 38.77
CA GLN A 27 -37.01 -16.21 38.52
C GLN A 27 -37.97 -15.39 37.68
N ALA A 28 -38.69 -14.48 38.32
CA ALA A 28 -39.44 -13.45 37.65
C ALA A 28 -38.39 -12.65 36.88
N SER A 29 -38.13 -13.08 35.64
CA SER A 29 -37.37 -12.29 34.69
C SER A 29 -38.16 -11.00 34.56
N ALA A 30 -37.54 -9.88 34.96
CA ALA A 30 -38.14 -8.58 34.74
C ALA A 30 -38.46 -8.48 33.25
N ALA A 31 -39.67 -8.01 32.91
CA ALA A 31 -40.03 -7.86 31.51
C ALA A 31 -38.94 -7.03 30.81
N PRO A 32 -38.43 -7.50 29.64
CA PRO A 32 -37.29 -6.86 29.01
C PRO A 32 -37.63 -5.39 28.73
N LYS A 33 -36.70 -4.50 29.07
CA LYS A 33 -36.90 -3.05 28.94
C LYS A 33 -37.19 -2.71 27.48
N GLN A 34 -38.38 -2.20 27.20
CA GLN A 34 -38.81 -1.82 25.86
C GLN A 34 -38.39 -0.37 25.54
N VAL A 35 -38.00 -0.14 24.29
CA VAL A 35 -37.65 1.18 23.75
C VAL A 35 -38.35 1.40 22.42
N LYS A 36 -38.65 2.67 22.14
CA LYS A 36 -39.26 3.11 20.88
C LYS A 36 -38.16 3.39 19.86
N VAL A 37 -38.28 2.84 18.67
CA VAL A 37 -37.32 2.97 17.57
C VAL A 37 -38.05 3.31 16.28
N HIS A 38 -37.36 3.89 15.30
CA HIS A 38 -37.92 4.17 13.98
C HIS A 38 -36.89 3.81 12.91
N MET A 39 -37.27 3.86 11.63
CA MET A 39 -36.33 3.64 10.53
C MET A 39 -35.54 4.92 10.23
N PRO A 40 -34.29 4.82 9.74
CA PRO A 40 -33.58 5.98 9.25
C PRO A 40 -34.39 6.74 8.20
N ALA A 41 -34.66 8.02 8.47
CA ALA A 41 -35.27 8.94 7.50
C ALA A 41 -34.25 9.50 6.48
N PHE A 42 -33.08 8.87 6.40
CA PHE A 42 -31.93 9.25 5.59
C PHE A 42 -31.32 8.01 4.96
N ASN A 43 -30.60 8.22 3.86
CA ASN A 43 -29.87 7.17 3.17
C ASN A 43 -28.76 6.61 4.06
N VAL A 44 -28.59 5.28 4.02
CA VAL A 44 -27.46 4.61 4.66
C VAL A 44 -26.68 3.83 3.61
N GLU A 45 -25.38 4.09 3.51
CA GLU A 45 -24.45 3.37 2.63
C GLU A 45 -23.49 2.55 3.48
N LEU A 46 -23.44 1.24 3.23
CA LEU A 46 -22.47 0.33 3.83
C LEU A 46 -21.53 -0.17 2.74
N ASN A 47 -20.23 0.06 2.85
CA ASN A 47 -19.22 -0.44 1.90
C ASN A 47 -19.59 -0.22 0.41
N GLY A 48 -20.11 0.97 0.09
CA GLY A 48 -20.52 1.37 -1.26
C GLY A 48 -21.89 0.85 -1.70
N VAL A 49 -22.61 0.12 -0.85
CA VAL A 49 -23.96 -0.38 -1.12
C VAL A 49 -24.97 0.46 -0.36
N LEU A 50 -25.88 1.09 -1.10
CA LEU A 50 -27.03 1.79 -0.53
C LEU A 50 -28.02 0.76 0.05
N ILE A 51 -28.43 0.97 1.30
CA ILE A 51 -29.32 0.09 2.03
C ILE A 51 -30.79 0.47 1.79
N ASP A 52 -31.58 -0.50 1.34
CA ASP A 52 -33.02 -0.38 1.09
C ASP A 52 -33.84 -0.80 2.31
N ASN A 53 -33.93 0.08 3.32
CA ASN A 53 -34.63 -0.21 4.58
C ASN A 53 -36.11 -0.55 4.41
N GLU A 54 -36.78 0.02 3.40
CA GLU A 54 -38.22 -0.18 3.21
C GLU A 54 -38.53 -1.63 2.89
N HIS A 55 -37.63 -2.30 2.16
CA HIS A 55 -37.86 -3.65 1.68
C HIS A 55 -37.10 -4.76 2.43
N GLN A 56 -36.28 -4.42 3.43
CA GLN A 56 -35.50 -5.42 4.17
C GLN A 56 -36.32 -6.21 5.20
N LYS A 57 -36.03 -7.51 5.33
CA LYS A 57 -36.50 -8.34 6.44
C LYS A 57 -36.11 -7.79 7.81
N TYR A 58 -34.87 -7.31 7.90
CA TYR A 58 -34.25 -6.75 9.11
C TYR A 58 -33.76 -5.33 8.78
N PRO A 59 -34.66 -4.33 8.80
CA PRO A 59 -34.34 -2.95 8.44
C PRO A 59 -33.42 -2.33 9.49
N LEU A 60 -32.58 -1.38 9.09
CA LEU A 60 -31.83 -0.56 10.07
C LEU A 60 -32.81 0.20 10.97
N LEU A 61 -32.38 0.45 12.21
CA LEU A 61 -33.18 1.18 13.20
C LEU A 61 -32.45 2.46 13.65
N VAL A 62 -33.20 3.44 14.15
CA VAL A 62 -32.69 4.61 14.85
C VAL A 62 -33.28 4.64 16.25
N TYR A 63 -32.39 4.79 17.24
CA TYR A 63 -32.73 5.02 18.64
C TYR A 63 -31.80 6.08 19.21
N ASN A 64 -32.37 7.11 19.83
CA ASN A 64 -31.63 8.28 20.33
C ASN A 64 -30.63 8.83 19.30
N ASP A 65 -31.10 9.05 18.07
CA ASP A 65 -30.33 9.59 16.94
C ASP A 65 -29.10 8.76 16.50
N VAL A 66 -28.97 7.52 17.00
CA VAL A 66 -27.94 6.57 16.58
C VAL A 66 -28.56 5.51 15.68
N THR A 67 -27.88 5.18 14.57
CA THR A 67 -28.28 4.10 13.66
C THR A 67 -27.82 2.76 14.22
N TYR A 68 -28.68 1.74 14.15
CA TYR A 68 -28.43 0.39 14.61
C TYR A 68 -28.49 -0.58 13.44
N PHE A 69 -27.48 -1.44 13.35
CA PHE A 69 -27.37 -2.45 12.30
C PHE A 69 -27.75 -3.82 12.85
N PRO A 70 -28.52 -4.63 12.11
CA PRO A 70 -28.84 -5.98 12.53
C PRO A 70 -27.62 -6.88 12.41
N MET A 71 -27.26 -7.61 13.47
CA MET A 71 -26.17 -8.58 13.48
C MET A 71 -26.63 -9.92 12.88
N THR A 72 -27.22 -9.87 11.69
CA THR A 72 -27.45 -11.07 10.86
C THR A 72 -26.13 -11.60 10.33
N TRP A 73 -26.13 -12.82 9.77
CA TRP A 73 -24.93 -13.37 9.14
C TRP A 73 -24.38 -12.41 8.06
N ASP A 74 -25.22 -11.93 7.15
CA ASP A 74 -24.79 -11.11 5.99
C ASP A 74 -24.20 -9.77 6.42
N TYR A 75 -24.91 -9.05 7.30
CA TYR A 75 -24.41 -7.79 7.84
C TYR A 75 -23.14 -7.99 8.64
N SER A 76 -23.04 -9.03 9.46
CA SER A 76 -21.83 -9.29 10.26
C SER A 76 -20.61 -9.53 9.37
N ARG A 77 -20.74 -10.29 8.27
CA ARG A 77 -19.63 -10.50 7.35
C ARG A 77 -19.29 -9.26 6.54
N ALA A 78 -20.29 -8.51 6.09
CA ALA A 78 -20.07 -7.23 5.41
C ALA A 78 -19.41 -6.19 6.32
N LEU A 79 -19.71 -6.23 7.63
CA LEU A 79 -19.08 -5.41 8.66
C LEU A 79 -17.70 -5.92 9.09
N SER A 80 -17.20 -7.01 8.50
CA SER A 80 -15.94 -7.65 8.92
C SER A 80 -15.94 -8.04 10.40
N LEU A 81 -17.06 -8.60 10.86
CA LEU A 81 -17.26 -9.11 12.23
C LEU A 81 -17.42 -10.64 12.25
N SER A 82 -16.80 -11.26 13.25
CA SER A 82 -17.17 -12.59 13.72
C SER A 82 -18.19 -12.45 14.83
N VAL A 83 -19.38 -12.99 14.61
CA VAL A 83 -20.45 -13.04 15.61
C VAL A 83 -20.67 -14.48 16.02
N ASN A 84 -20.67 -14.73 17.32
CA ASN A 84 -20.97 -16.03 17.91
C ASN A 84 -22.02 -15.85 19.01
N TRP A 85 -22.87 -16.86 19.18
CA TRP A 85 -23.84 -16.92 20.25
C TRP A 85 -23.80 -18.30 20.89
N ASP A 86 -23.77 -18.35 22.21
CA ASP A 86 -24.04 -19.56 22.98
C ASP A 86 -24.86 -19.24 24.24
N GLN A 87 -25.54 -20.26 24.77
CA GLN A 87 -26.52 -20.09 25.83
C GLN A 87 -25.89 -19.66 27.17
N GLU A 88 -24.61 -19.99 27.39
CA GLU A 88 -23.91 -19.73 28.64
C GLU A 88 -23.18 -18.38 28.63
N SER A 89 -22.50 -18.08 27.53
CA SER A 89 -21.63 -16.89 27.37
C SER A 89 -22.31 -15.74 26.64
N GLY A 90 -23.52 -15.96 26.12
CA GLY A 90 -24.32 -14.97 25.41
C GLY A 90 -23.73 -14.61 24.05
N LEU A 91 -23.78 -13.32 23.71
CA LEU A 91 -23.31 -12.79 22.43
C LEU A 91 -21.83 -12.42 22.50
N SER A 92 -21.05 -12.89 21.54
CA SER A 92 -19.67 -12.46 21.32
C SER A 92 -19.51 -11.86 19.93
N ILE A 93 -19.00 -10.63 19.88
CA ILE A 93 -18.66 -9.92 18.65
C ILE A 93 -17.16 -9.62 18.66
N LEU A 94 -16.48 -10.07 17.63
CA LEU A 94 -15.06 -9.82 17.43
C LEU A 94 -14.85 -9.20 16.07
N ARG A 95 -14.00 -8.18 16.01
CA ARG A 95 -13.47 -7.72 14.73
C ARG A 95 -12.74 -8.85 14.02
N ASN A 96 -13.05 -9.05 12.75
CA ASN A 96 -12.37 -10.00 11.88
C ASN A 96 -12.14 -9.39 10.50
N ASN A 97 -10.97 -8.78 10.37
CA ASN A 97 -10.56 -8.13 9.13
C ASN A 97 -10.42 -9.11 7.95
N GLN A 98 -10.53 -10.43 8.10
CA GLN A 98 -10.40 -11.35 6.97
C GLN A 98 -11.64 -11.36 6.05
N PHE A 99 -12.81 -10.90 6.52
CA PHE A 99 -14.00 -10.87 5.67
C PHE A 99 -13.99 -9.68 4.72
N ARG A 100 -14.29 -9.99 3.46
CA ARG A 100 -14.33 -9.08 2.31
C ARG A 100 -15.61 -9.33 1.53
N GLN A 101 -16.75 -9.16 2.18
CA GLN A 101 -18.05 -9.49 1.57
C GLN A 101 -18.79 -8.23 1.19
N LYS A 102 -19.31 -8.24 -0.04
CA LYS A 102 -20.29 -7.24 -0.46
C LYS A 102 -21.53 -7.36 0.44
N PRO A 103 -22.05 -6.25 0.98
CA PRO A 103 -23.31 -6.25 1.72
C PRO A 103 -24.43 -6.94 0.93
N GLN A 104 -25.03 -7.96 1.52
CA GLN A 104 -26.19 -8.65 0.99
C GLN A 104 -27.44 -8.21 1.74
N GLN A 105 -28.51 -7.93 0.99
CA GLN A 105 -29.76 -7.42 1.53
C GLN A 105 -30.86 -8.46 1.38
N SER A 106 -31.49 -8.86 2.49
CA SER A 106 -32.64 -9.75 2.47
C SER A 106 -33.92 -8.95 2.19
N LEU A 107 -34.26 -8.81 0.91
CA LEU A 107 -35.39 -8.01 0.43
C LEU A 107 -36.71 -8.83 0.36
N GLY A 108 -37.83 -8.15 0.12
CA GLY A 108 -39.15 -8.75 -0.07
C GLY A 108 -40.12 -8.57 1.10
N PHE A 109 -39.76 -7.71 2.04
CA PHE A 109 -40.64 -7.26 3.13
C PHE A 109 -41.19 -5.87 2.79
N ASN A 110 -42.24 -5.44 3.45
CA ASN A 110 -42.76 -4.09 3.35
C ASN A 110 -42.77 -3.50 4.74
N ASN A 111 -41.81 -2.64 5.02
CA ASN A 111 -41.78 -1.87 6.24
C ASN A 111 -42.36 -0.48 6.00
N ASP A 112 -43.03 0.07 7.01
CA ASP A 112 -43.53 1.45 6.99
C ASP A 112 -42.48 2.37 7.64
N PRO A 113 -41.81 3.26 6.90
CA PRO A 113 -40.83 4.20 7.45
C PRO A 113 -41.44 5.28 8.35
N SER A 114 -42.76 5.51 8.22
CA SER A 114 -43.49 6.50 9.03
C SER A 114 -43.96 5.94 10.37
N HIS A 115 -43.85 4.62 10.58
CA HIS A 115 -44.27 3.96 11.80
C HIS A 115 -43.13 3.85 12.80
N ASP A 116 -43.47 4.05 14.07
CA ASP A 116 -42.58 3.76 15.18
C ASP A 116 -42.71 2.28 15.59
N TYR A 117 -41.58 1.62 15.80
CA TYR A 117 -41.51 0.24 16.23
C TYR A 117 -41.08 0.15 17.70
N THR A 118 -41.30 -1.02 18.30
CA THR A 118 -40.82 -1.33 19.65
C THR A 118 -39.72 -2.37 19.57
N ALA A 119 -38.57 -2.06 20.16
CA ALA A 119 -37.47 -3.00 20.38
C ALA A 119 -37.28 -3.24 21.88
N THR A 120 -36.58 -4.31 22.25
CA THR A 120 -36.22 -4.61 23.63
C THR A 120 -34.73 -4.42 23.84
N VAL A 121 -34.31 -3.93 25.01
CA VAL A 121 -32.90 -3.95 25.42
C VAL A 121 -32.49 -5.40 25.66
N ALA A 122 -31.39 -5.82 25.04
CA ALA A 122 -30.83 -7.16 25.24
C ALA A 122 -30.38 -7.35 26.70
N ASP A 123 -30.78 -8.47 27.30
CA ASP A 123 -30.58 -8.81 28.72
C ASP A 123 -29.66 -10.02 28.96
N TYR A 124 -29.07 -10.57 27.90
CA TYR A 124 -28.06 -11.63 27.96
C TYR A 124 -26.63 -11.06 28.05
N PRO A 125 -25.62 -11.86 28.46
CA PRO A 125 -24.23 -11.42 28.47
C PRO A 125 -23.74 -11.02 27.07
N ILE A 126 -23.00 -9.92 26.99
CA ILE A 126 -22.46 -9.41 25.72
C ILE A 126 -20.97 -9.12 25.87
N ASN A 127 -20.19 -9.60 24.91
CA ASN A 127 -18.76 -9.34 24.80
C ASN A 127 -18.43 -8.75 23.44
N VAL A 128 -17.71 -7.63 23.42
CA VAL A 128 -17.21 -6.97 22.19
C VAL A 128 -15.70 -6.88 22.29
N ASN A 129 -14.96 -7.46 21.34
CA ASN A 129 -13.49 -7.53 21.37
C ASN A 129 -12.96 -8.02 22.73
N TRP A 130 -13.54 -9.11 23.25
CA TRP A 130 -13.19 -9.72 24.55
C TRP A 130 -13.53 -8.87 25.79
N LYS A 131 -14.17 -7.71 25.62
CA LYS A 131 -14.60 -6.86 26.73
C LYS A 131 -16.08 -7.09 27.01
N ASN A 132 -16.42 -7.32 28.27
CA ASN A 132 -17.81 -7.40 28.71
C ASN A 132 -18.50 -6.02 28.63
N ILE A 133 -19.75 -6.01 28.18
CA ILE A 133 -20.57 -4.81 28.04
C ILE A 133 -21.67 -4.84 29.10
N ASP A 134 -21.71 -3.80 29.95
CA ASP A 134 -22.83 -3.56 30.88
C ASP A 134 -24.00 -2.89 30.14
N ASN A 135 -24.68 -3.70 29.32
CA ASN A 135 -25.67 -3.20 28.35
C ASN A 135 -26.85 -2.46 29.00
N ALA A 136 -27.22 -2.82 30.24
CA ALA A 136 -28.35 -2.20 30.93
C ALA A 136 -28.12 -0.72 31.24
N ASN A 137 -26.85 -0.33 31.38
CA ASN A 137 -26.41 1.03 31.74
C ASN A 137 -25.81 1.80 30.55
N GLU A 138 -25.76 1.21 29.35
CA GLU A 138 -25.32 1.90 28.14
C GLU A 138 -26.35 2.95 27.70
N PRO A 139 -25.93 4.17 27.31
CA PRO A 139 -26.83 5.18 26.75
C PRO A 139 -27.45 4.76 25.41
N TYR A 140 -26.69 3.93 24.67
CA TYR A 140 -27.05 3.33 23.39
C TYR A 140 -26.97 1.81 23.55
N PRO A 141 -27.94 1.19 24.25
CA PRO A 141 -27.88 -0.23 24.57
C PRO A 141 -28.10 -1.06 23.30
N ILE A 142 -27.45 -2.21 23.22
CA ILE A 142 -27.69 -3.22 22.21
C ILE A 142 -29.14 -3.70 22.34
N LEU A 143 -29.84 -3.73 21.20
CA LEU A 143 -31.27 -3.99 21.13
C LEU A 143 -31.56 -5.36 20.53
N GLN A 144 -32.79 -5.82 20.73
CA GLN A 144 -33.38 -6.99 20.13
C GLN A 144 -34.66 -6.56 19.40
N PHE A 145 -34.75 -6.91 18.12
CA PHE A 145 -35.91 -6.63 17.27
C PHE A 145 -36.08 -7.73 16.24
N ARG A 146 -37.29 -8.28 16.11
CA ARG A 146 -37.59 -9.44 15.24
C ARG A 146 -36.62 -10.61 15.45
N ASP A 147 -36.34 -10.91 16.72
CA ASP A 147 -35.42 -11.99 17.17
C ASP A 147 -33.98 -11.85 16.65
N ILE A 148 -33.56 -10.64 16.30
CA ILE A 148 -32.19 -10.31 15.87
C ILE A 148 -31.60 -9.23 16.78
N THR A 149 -30.31 -9.40 17.11
CA THR A 149 -29.54 -8.37 17.81
C THR A 149 -29.28 -7.18 16.90
N TYR A 150 -29.54 -5.97 17.38
CA TYR A 150 -29.23 -4.72 16.72
C TYR A 150 -28.13 -3.99 17.46
N PHE A 151 -27.04 -3.70 16.75
CA PHE A 151 -25.83 -3.14 17.31
C PHE A 151 -25.71 -1.64 17.00
N PRO A 152 -25.41 -0.80 18.00
CA PRO A 152 -25.33 0.65 17.83
C PRO A 152 -24.08 1.07 17.05
N MET A 153 -24.24 1.89 16.00
CA MET A 153 -23.12 2.49 15.24
C MET A 153 -22.64 3.78 15.90
N THR A 154 -22.23 3.71 17.18
CA THR A 154 -21.62 4.85 17.88
C THR A 154 -20.13 4.95 17.55
N TRP A 155 -19.54 6.15 17.73
CA TRP A 155 -18.10 6.37 17.55
C TRP A 155 -17.24 5.37 18.34
N ARG A 156 -17.63 5.08 19.59
CA ARG A 156 -16.95 4.07 20.43
C ARG A 156 -16.82 2.74 19.70
N PHE A 157 -17.88 2.27 19.06
CA PHE A 157 -17.84 0.98 18.39
C PHE A 157 -17.25 1.08 16.99
N THR A 158 -17.72 2.01 16.17
CA THR A 158 -17.28 2.10 14.77
C THR A 158 -15.81 2.50 14.68
N HIS A 159 -15.37 3.53 15.41
CA HIS A 159 -13.99 4.01 15.36
C HIS A 159 -13.09 3.30 16.39
N ASP A 160 -13.41 3.38 17.69
CA ASP A 160 -12.45 2.95 18.72
C ASP A 160 -12.31 1.41 18.81
N GLU A 161 -13.41 0.65 18.66
CA GLU A 161 -13.38 -0.82 18.75
C GLU A 161 -13.16 -1.51 17.40
N PHE A 162 -13.69 -0.97 16.30
CA PHE A 162 -13.66 -1.64 14.99
C PHE A 162 -12.80 -0.99 13.91
N GLU A 163 -12.29 0.24 14.13
CA GLU A 163 -11.46 0.98 13.17
C GLU A 163 -12.12 1.15 11.80
N TRP A 164 -13.44 1.39 11.80
CA TRP A 164 -14.21 1.75 10.61
C TRP A 164 -14.26 3.26 10.42
N ASP A 165 -14.42 3.65 9.16
CA ASP A 165 -14.67 5.04 8.80
C ASP A 165 -16.17 5.29 8.71
N THR A 166 -16.60 6.41 9.31
CA THR A 166 -17.97 6.88 9.19
C THR A 166 -17.97 8.32 8.70
N SER A 167 -18.98 8.68 7.90
CA SER A 167 -19.18 10.06 7.47
C SER A 167 -20.66 10.38 7.33
N TRP A 168 -20.98 11.66 7.46
CA TRP A 168 -22.32 12.19 7.28
C TRP A 168 -22.29 13.25 6.19
N ASP A 169 -23.24 13.17 5.26
CA ASP A 169 -23.55 14.21 4.30
C ASP A 169 -25.05 14.49 4.29
N ASN A 170 -25.44 15.75 4.17
CA ASN A 170 -26.85 16.14 4.25
C ASN A 170 -27.72 15.63 3.09
N LYS A 171 -27.11 15.21 1.97
CA LYS A 171 -27.82 14.65 0.81
C LYS A 171 -27.61 13.14 0.69
N ALA A 172 -26.37 12.67 0.88
CA ALA A 172 -26.02 11.26 0.74
C ALA A 172 -26.31 10.44 2.01
N GLY A 173 -26.54 11.09 3.16
CA GLY A 173 -26.88 10.44 4.42
C GLY A 173 -25.66 9.89 5.17
N PHE A 174 -25.89 8.81 5.93
CA PHE A 174 -24.87 8.16 6.74
C PHE A 174 -24.09 7.13 5.91
N LYS A 175 -22.76 7.22 5.92
CA LYS A 175 -21.88 6.25 5.27
C LYS A 175 -21.02 5.55 6.29
N LEU A 176 -20.90 4.23 6.15
CA LEU A 176 -20.00 3.39 6.93
C LEU A 176 -19.13 2.57 5.97
N ALA A 177 -17.82 2.69 6.12
CA ALA A 177 -16.84 1.87 5.40
C ALA A 177 -16.02 1.07 6.41
N THR A 178 -16.04 -0.25 6.27
CA THR A 178 -15.12 -1.12 7.00
C THR A 178 -13.74 -1.05 6.36
N ILE A 179 -12.75 -1.63 7.04
CA ILE A 179 -11.39 -1.70 6.54
C ILE A 179 -11.34 -2.43 5.20
N GLN A 180 -10.63 -1.82 4.26
CA GLN A 180 -10.48 -2.30 2.90
C GLN A 180 -9.05 -2.80 2.70
N HIS A 181 -8.91 -3.98 2.11
CA HIS A 181 -7.59 -4.46 1.74
C HIS A 181 -7.16 -3.93 0.40
N LYS A 182 -5.93 -3.45 0.35
CA LYS A 182 -5.27 -3.18 -0.91
C LYS A 182 -5.05 -4.49 -1.69
N VAL A 183 -5.42 -4.46 -2.96
CA VAL A 183 -5.34 -5.58 -3.91
C VAL A 183 -4.53 -5.16 -5.13
N LEU A 184 -4.65 -3.92 -5.61
CA LEU A 184 -3.88 -3.40 -6.76
C LEU A 184 -2.69 -2.59 -6.25
N TYR A 185 -1.46 -2.94 -6.65
CA TYR A 185 -0.23 -2.34 -6.11
C TYR A 185 0.57 -1.52 -7.13
N HIS A 186 1.04 -2.17 -8.19
CA HIS A 186 2.01 -1.57 -9.13
C HIS A 186 1.55 -1.75 -10.56
N LEU A 187 1.42 -0.64 -11.29
CA LEU A 187 1.19 -0.66 -12.73
C LEU A 187 2.53 -0.92 -13.43
N PHE A 188 2.56 -1.91 -14.32
CA PHE A 188 3.83 -2.33 -14.93
C PHE A 188 3.77 -2.42 -16.45
N TYR A 189 2.58 -2.52 -17.05
CA TYR A 189 2.45 -2.66 -18.49
C TYR A 189 1.13 -2.11 -19.03
N ASP A 190 1.09 -1.82 -20.33
CA ASP A 190 -0.11 -1.48 -21.08
C ASP A 190 -0.05 -2.03 -22.50
N GLU A 191 -1.20 -2.45 -23.02
CA GLU A 191 -1.39 -2.83 -24.41
C GLU A 191 -2.84 -2.54 -24.81
N GLY A 192 -3.01 -1.84 -25.94
CA GLY A 192 -4.32 -1.37 -26.39
C GLY A 192 -5.04 -0.54 -25.33
N ASP A 193 -6.26 -0.95 -25.00
CA ASP A 193 -7.16 -0.28 -24.07
C ASP A 193 -6.95 -0.71 -22.61
N PHE A 194 -5.93 -1.51 -22.32
CA PHE A 194 -5.72 -2.09 -20.99
C PHE A 194 -4.42 -1.63 -20.34
N LEU A 195 -4.49 -1.46 -19.02
CA LEU A 195 -3.36 -1.40 -18.10
C LEU A 195 -3.27 -2.72 -17.34
N TYR A 196 -2.06 -3.05 -16.89
CA TYR A 196 -1.81 -4.24 -16.09
C TYR A 196 -1.13 -3.88 -14.78
N ALA A 197 -1.68 -4.41 -13.69
CA ALA A 197 -1.21 -4.17 -12.34
C ALA A 197 -0.85 -5.47 -11.63
N TYR A 198 0.24 -5.47 -10.87
CA TYR A 198 0.49 -6.51 -9.87
C TYR A 198 -0.43 -6.33 -8.68
N GLY A 199 -0.95 -7.46 -8.20
CA GLY A 199 -1.74 -7.56 -6.99
C GLY A 199 -1.13 -8.46 -5.93
N ASN A 200 -1.95 -8.83 -4.94
CA ASN A 200 -1.54 -9.74 -3.87
C ASN A 200 -1.01 -11.07 -4.44
N GLN A 201 -0.01 -11.65 -3.77
CA GLN A 201 0.59 -12.95 -4.16
C GLN A 201 1.13 -13.00 -5.61
N ASN A 202 1.52 -11.85 -6.18
CA ASN A 202 1.96 -11.68 -7.58
C ASN A 202 0.87 -11.98 -8.62
N ASP A 203 -0.40 -11.89 -8.24
CA ASP A 203 -1.49 -11.90 -9.22
C ASP A 203 -1.35 -10.73 -10.19
N ILE A 204 -1.78 -10.90 -11.44
CA ILE A 204 -1.83 -9.82 -12.42
C ILE A 204 -3.29 -9.50 -12.71
N TYR A 205 -3.64 -8.23 -12.61
CA TYR A 205 -4.95 -7.68 -12.93
C TYR A 205 -4.88 -6.91 -14.24
N GLN A 206 -5.85 -7.16 -15.11
CA GLN A 206 -6.13 -6.34 -16.29
C GLN A 206 -7.16 -5.28 -15.93
N ILE A 207 -6.90 -4.03 -16.29
CA ILE A 207 -7.72 -2.86 -15.97
C ILE A 207 -8.03 -2.13 -17.27
N ASN A 208 -9.31 -1.96 -17.59
CA ASN A 208 -9.74 -1.17 -18.74
C ASN A 208 -9.44 0.33 -18.51
N LYS A 209 -8.79 0.99 -19.47
CA LYS A 209 -8.39 2.41 -19.38
C LYS A 209 -9.57 3.38 -19.23
N SER A 210 -10.79 2.96 -19.57
CA SER A 210 -12.03 3.72 -19.30
C SER A 210 -12.37 3.81 -17.80
N LEU A 211 -11.87 2.89 -16.98
CA LEU A 211 -12.15 2.74 -15.55
C LEU A 211 -13.63 2.44 -15.21
N GLU A 212 -14.46 2.12 -16.21
CA GLU A 212 -15.87 1.79 -16.00
C GLU A 212 -16.08 0.34 -15.57
N GLU A 213 -15.21 -0.55 -16.04
CA GLU A 213 -15.24 -1.99 -15.75
C GLU A 213 -14.47 -2.34 -14.47
N THR A 214 -14.85 -3.45 -13.84
CA THR A 214 -14.11 -4.02 -12.72
C THR A 214 -12.84 -4.71 -13.23
N PRO A 215 -11.67 -4.46 -12.61
CA PRO A 215 -10.44 -5.17 -12.94
C PRO A 215 -10.59 -6.69 -12.90
N VAL A 216 -9.98 -7.37 -13.86
CA VAL A 216 -10.06 -8.83 -13.99
C VAL A 216 -8.73 -9.44 -13.61
N ARG A 217 -8.72 -10.34 -12.61
CA ARG A 217 -7.57 -11.17 -12.30
C ARG A 217 -7.30 -12.14 -13.44
N LEU A 218 -6.09 -12.12 -13.99
CA LEU A 218 -5.69 -13.00 -15.07
C LEU A 218 -5.38 -14.41 -14.57
N ALA A 219 -5.72 -15.40 -15.40
CA ALA A 219 -5.21 -16.76 -15.23
C ALA A 219 -3.68 -16.77 -15.45
N LYS A 220 -2.99 -17.71 -14.78
CA LYS A 220 -1.52 -17.78 -14.74
C LYS A 220 -0.86 -17.69 -16.12
N ASP A 221 -1.32 -18.47 -17.10
CA ASP A 221 -0.70 -18.48 -18.44
C ASP A 221 -0.84 -17.14 -19.17
N ALA A 222 -1.92 -16.39 -18.93
CA ALA A 222 -2.10 -15.05 -19.48
C ALA A 222 -1.23 -14.04 -18.72
N ALA A 223 -1.20 -14.14 -17.39
CA ALA A 223 -0.35 -13.34 -16.53
C ALA A 223 1.15 -13.47 -16.89
N ASP A 224 1.64 -14.70 -17.11
CA ASP A 224 3.03 -14.98 -17.48
C ASP A 224 3.40 -14.39 -18.85
N LYS A 225 2.46 -14.34 -19.80
CA LYS A 225 2.66 -13.68 -21.10
C LYS A 225 2.79 -12.17 -20.96
N ILE A 226 1.89 -11.55 -20.19
CA ILE A 226 1.93 -10.10 -19.93
C ILE A 226 3.20 -9.69 -19.19
N ALA A 227 3.61 -10.46 -18.17
CA ALA A 227 4.85 -10.22 -17.44
C ALA A 227 6.10 -10.31 -18.34
N LYS A 228 6.04 -11.11 -19.41
CA LYS A 228 7.12 -11.19 -20.40
C LYS A 228 7.15 -9.96 -21.31
N HIS A 229 5.99 -9.43 -21.72
CA HIS A 229 5.92 -8.24 -22.58
C HIS A 229 6.47 -6.98 -21.89
N GLU A 230 6.27 -6.82 -20.58
CA GLU A 230 6.83 -5.68 -19.83
C GLU A 230 8.35 -5.61 -19.95
N LYS A 231 9.02 -6.75 -19.77
CA LYS A 231 10.48 -6.81 -19.80
C LYS A 231 11.03 -6.23 -21.08
N ASP A 232 10.33 -6.44 -22.20
CA ASP A 232 10.70 -6.01 -23.55
C ASP A 232 10.65 -4.48 -23.74
N ARG A 233 9.89 -3.74 -22.92
CA ARG A 233 9.70 -2.29 -23.07
C ARG A 233 11.01 -1.50 -22.97
N PHE A 234 11.85 -1.85 -22.00
CA PHE A 234 13.14 -1.18 -21.76
C PHE A 234 14.36 -2.01 -22.18
N GLN A 235 14.18 -3.24 -22.71
CA GLN A 235 15.31 -4.01 -23.26
C GLN A 235 16.16 -3.19 -24.22
N PRO A 236 15.59 -2.45 -25.21
CA PRO A 236 16.41 -1.74 -26.19
C PRO A 236 17.37 -0.72 -25.57
N TYR A 237 17.06 -0.25 -24.37
CA TYR A 237 17.83 0.78 -23.67
C TYR A 237 18.75 0.22 -22.57
N GLN A 238 18.78 -1.09 -22.32
CA GLN A 238 19.67 -1.64 -21.30
C GLN A 238 21.13 -1.29 -21.58
N ALA A 239 21.84 -0.79 -20.57
CA ALA A 239 23.23 -0.37 -20.70
C ALA A 239 24.11 -1.48 -21.27
N ALA A 240 23.85 -2.74 -20.89
CA ALA A 240 24.54 -3.93 -21.38
C ALA A 240 24.56 -4.03 -22.92
N ASN A 241 23.54 -3.53 -23.61
CA ASN A 241 23.47 -3.55 -25.08
C ASN A 241 24.41 -2.56 -25.76
N PHE A 242 24.93 -1.59 -25.01
CA PHE A 242 25.83 -0.54 -25.49
C PHE A 242 27.26 -0.71 -24.96
N GLU A 243 27.54 -1.73 -24.14
CA GLU A 243 28.87 -1.92 -23.56
C GLU A 243 29.92 -2.22 -24.63
N ASN A 244 30.95 -1.38 -24.70
CA ASN A 244 32.11 -1.61 -25.55
C ASN A 244 33.04 -2.65 -24.92
N ILE A 245 32.66 -3.93 -25.00
CA ILE A 245 33.40 -5.04 -24.38
C ILE A 245 34.84 -5.21 -24.88
N ASN A 246 35.17 -4.62 -26.04
CA ASN A 246 36.51 -4.64 -26.61
C ASN A 246 37.41 -3.52 -26.06
N GLU A 247 36.83 -2.48 -25.47
CA GLU A 247 37.58 -1.40 -24.84
C GLU A 247 37.98 -1.80 -23.42
N LYS A 248 39.27 -1.69 -23.11
CA LYS A 248 39.82 -2.11 -21.82
C LYS A 248 40.21 -0.91 -20.97
N VAL A 249 39.80 -0.96 -19.71
CA VAL A 249 40.34 -0.13 -18.63
C VAL A 249 41.35 -0.98 -17.87
N GLU A 250 42.54 -0.45 -17.63
CA GLU A 250 43.67 -1.19 -17.07
C GLU A 250 44.08 -0.60 -15.71
N LEU A 251 44.57 -1.46 -14.81
CA LEU A 251 45.23 -1.03 -13.57
C LEU A 251 46.73 -1.22 -13.72
N LYS A 252 47.49 -0.13 -13.66
CA LYS A 252 48.95 -0.12 -13.70
C LYS A 252 49.49 0.69 -12.55
N ASP A 253 50.33 0.10 -11.71
CA ASP A 253 51.02 0.79 -10.61
C ASP A 253 50.08 1.60 -9.69
N GLN A 254 48.91 1.02 -9.34
CA GLN A 254 47.86 1.68 -8.55
C GLN A 254 47.16 2.86 -9.25
N THR A 255 47.34 2.98 -10.56
CA THR A 255 46.66 3.95 -11.43
C THR A 255 45.72 3.22 -12.38
N ILE A 256 44.46 3.63 -12.42
CA ILE A 256 43.47 3.13 -13.37
C ILE A 256 43.55 4.00 -14.63
N ILE A 257 43.78 3.37 -15.78
CA ILE A 257 44.10 4.00 -17.06
C ILE A 257 43.11 3.53 -18.14
N TYR A 258 42.68 4.45 -18.99
CA TYR A 258 41.86 4.16 -20.17
C TYR A 258 42.36 4.98 -21.37
N LYS A 259 42.62 4.34 -22.51
CA LYS A 259 43.19 4.99 -23.73
C LYS A 259 44.43 5.86 -23.42
N GLN A 260 45.34 5.33 -22.60
CA GLN A 260 46.55 6.02 -22.11
C GLN A 260 46.29 7.24 -21.21
N LEU A 261 45.03 7.52 -20.88
CA LEU A 261 44.63 8.57 -19.96
C LEU A 261 44.51 8.01 -18.55
N GLU A 262 45.15 8.69 -17.60
CA GLU A 262 44.94 8.44 -16.18
C GLU A 262 43.52 8.86 -15.80
N LEU A 263 42.73 7.92 -15.28
CA LEU A 263 41.40 8.20 -14.73
C LEU A 263 41.47 8.45 -13.22
N LEU A 264 42.17 7.57 -12.49
CA LEU A 264 42.34 7.63 -11.04
C LEU A 264 43.71 7.13 -10.66
N SER A 265 44.37 7.79 -9.71
CA SER A 265 45.65 7.36 -9.17
C SER A 265 45.59 7.31 -7.64
N PHE A 266 46.08 6.21 -7.09
CA PHE A 266 46.10 5.95 -5.66
C PHE A 266 47.55 5.96 -5.18
N SER A 267 47.98 7.04 -4.53
CA SER A 267 49.35 7.13 -4.02
C SER A 267 49.51 6.30 -2.75
N SER A 268 50.60 5.52 -2.67
CA SER A 268 51.05 4.84 -1.45
C SER A 268 51.77 5.80 -0.49
N SER A 269 51.22 7.01 -0.23
CA SER A 269 51.85 7.93 0.70
C SER A 269 51.52 7.55 2.15
N THR A 270 52.58 7.34 2.93
CA THR A 270 52.55 6.97 4.36
C THR A 270 52.16 8.10 5.31
N GLU A 271 51.70 9.26 4.81
CA GLU A 271 51.62 10.50 5.62
C GLU A 271 50.22 10.89 6.13
N ASP A 272 49.12 10.29 5.68
CA ASP A 272 47.77 10.61 6.22
C ASP A 272 47.42 9.82 7.51
N LYS A 273 48.39 9.72 8.43
CA LYS A 273 48.17 9.21 9.78
C LYS A 273 48.01 10.32 10.81
N GLN A 274 47.34 11.44 10.52
CA GLN A 274 46.87 12.35 11.58
C GLN A 274 46.00 13.48 11.04
N LYS A 275 44.67 13.33 11.18
CA LYS A 275 43.69 14.35 11.60
C LYS A 275 42.30 13.97 11.12
N ASP A 276 41.61 13.13 11.88
CA ASP A 276 40.28 13.49 12.40
C ASP A 276 39.81 12.40 13.36
N LYS A 277 39.92 12.65 14.67
CA LYS A 277 39.40 11.77 15.73
C LYS A 277 38.07 12.28 16.31
N THR A 278 37.36 13.12 15.57
CA THR A 278 36.11 13.72 16.05
C THR A 278 35.04 13.73 14.97
N LYS A 279 34.50 12.55 14.66
CA LYS A 279 33.05 12.27 14.55
C LYS A 279 32.83 10.78 14.26
N SER A 280 32.00 10.18 15.10
CA SER A 280 31.47 8.83 15.01
C SER A 280 30.93 8.50 13.60
N ASN A 281 31.19 7.27 13.13
CA ASN A 281 30.66 6.58 11.92
C ASN A 281 31.37 6.69 10.55
N VAL A 282 32.62 7.18 10.45
CA VAL A 282 33.40 7.06 9.19
C VAL A 282 34.50 6.02 9.33
N MET A 283 34.52 5.01 8.45
CA MET A 283 35.60 4.02 8.33
C MET A 283 36.97 4.73 8.19
N PRO A 284 38.08 4.15 8.70
CA PRO A 284 39.39 4.79 8.60
C PRO A 284 39.80 5.05 7.15
N ILE A 285 40.13 6.30 6.83
CA ILE A 285 40.66 6.79 5.54
C ILE A 285 41.81 5.91 5.00
N ALA A 286 42.55 5.23 5.89
CA ALA A 286 43.69 4.37 5.57
C ALA A 286 43.41 3.22 4.58
N LEU A 287 42.15 2.80 4.38
CA LEU A 287 41.80 1.75 3.40
C LEU A 287 41.68 2.27 1.96
N ARG A 288 41.57 3.58 1.73
CA ARG A 288 41.39 4.18 0.39
C ARG A 288 42.69 4.38 -0.40
N ASN A 289 43.84 3.95 0.13
CA ASN A 289 45.15 4.24 -0.46
C ASN A 289 45.64 3.17 -1.45
N LYS A 290 44.85 2.11 -1.67
CA LYS A 290 45.23 1.00 -2.56
C LYS A 290 43.99 0.40 -3.22
N VAL A 291 44.04 0.22 -4.54
CA VAL A 291 43.06 -0.54 -5.31
C VAL A 291 43.31 -2.02 -5.08
N HIS A 292 42.31 -2.72 -4.51
CA HIS A 292 42.34 -4.18 -4.42
C HIS A 292 41.82 -4.81 -5.71
N SER A 293 40.64 -4.40 -6.16
CA SER A 293 40.09 -4.74 -7.48
C SER A 293 39.18 -3.61 -7.96
N PHE A 294 38.81 -3.63 -9.24
CA PHE A 294 37.81 -2.70 -9.77
C PHE A 294 36.95 -3.38 -10.83
N GLU A 295 35.77 -2.82 -11.05
CA GLU A 295 34.95 -3.06 -12.23
C GLU A 295 34.92 -1.80 -13.07
N SER A 296 34.74 -1.99 -14.37
CA SER A 296 34.57 -0.90 -15.31
C SER A 296 33.52 -1.25 -16.35
N ILE A 297 32.84 -0.21 -16.84
CA ILE A 297 31.98 -0.26 -18.01
C ILE A 297 32.33 0.94 -18.88
N VAL A 298 32.42 0.70 -20.19
CA VAL A 298 32.65 1.74 -21.19
C VAL A 298 31.46 1.75 -22.13
N LEU A 299 30.81 2.90 -22.23
CA LEU A 299 29.60 3.12 -23.02
C LEU A 299 29.86 4.25 -24.02
N PRO A 300 29.54 4.08 -25.31
CA PRO A 300 29.64 5.17 -26.28
C PRO A 300 28.53 6.19 -26.02
N VAL A 301 28.88 7.47 -26.00
CA VAL A 301 27.91 8.57 -26.14
C VAL A 301 27.69 8.83 -27.63
N ASN A 302 28.79 8.91 -28.38
CA ASN A 302 28.86 8.94 -29.84
C ASN A 302 30.24 8.41 -30.29
N ASN A 303 30.61 8.60 -31.55
CA ASN A 303 31.88 8.06 -32.10
C ASN A 303 33.14 8.61 -31.42
N ASP A 304 33.09 9.83 -30.87
CA ASP A 304 34.26 10.54 -30.35
C ASP A 304 34.27 10.63 -28.81
N ILE A 305 33.16 10.26 -28.16
CA ILE A 305 32.95 10.44 -26.72
C ILE A 305 32.59 9.11 -26.06
N SER A 306 33.38 8.73 -25.06
CA SER A 306 33.10 7.57 -24.21
C SER A 306 32.67 8.02 -22.81
N PHE A 307 31.62 7.41 -22.29
CA PHE A 307 31.29 7.39 -20.87
C PHE A 307 32.01 6.21 -20.23
N VAL A 308 32.79 6.45 -19.18
CA VAL A 308 33.51 5.40 -18.43
C VAL A 308 33.07 5.44 -16.98
N HIS A 309 32.52 4.34 -16.48
CA HIS A 309 32.18 4.19 -15.07
C HIS A 309 33.01 3.10 -14.42
N LEU A 310 33.48 3.39 -13.21
CA LEU A 310 34.34 2.54 -12.40
C LEU A 310 33.68 2.27 -11.05
N THR A 311 33.79 1.04 -10.57
CA THR A 311 33.55 0.71 -9.16
C THR A 311 34.82 0.12 -8.59
N VAL A 312 35.44 0.83 -7.65
CA VAL A 312 36.73 0.48 -7.04
C VAL A 312 36.48 -0.17 -5.69
N TYR A 313 37.04 -1.36 -5.48
CA TYR A 313 36.98 -2.13 -4.25
C TYR A 313 38.31 -2.04 -3.51
N TYR A 314 38.24 -1.78 -2.21
CA TYR A 314 39.42 -1.60 -1.36
C TYR A 314 39.79 -2.85 -0.54
N ALA A 315 38.99 -3.92 -0.64
CA ALA A 315 39.23 -5.21 -0.01
C ALA A 315 38.61 -6.34 -0.86
N ASP A 316 38.80 -7.59 -0.42
CA ASP A 316 38.14 -8.76 -1.03
C ASP A 316 36.63 -8.57 -1.08
N ARG A 317 35.98 -9.12 -2.12
CA ARG A 317 34.55 -8.96 -2.35
C ARG A 317 33.72 -9.81 -1.39
N ASP A 318 32.95 -9.10 -0.58
CA ASP A 318 31.89 -9.56 0.30
C ASP A 318 30.75 -8.52 0.23
N ILE A 319 29.59 -8.85 0.78
CA ILE A 319 28.39 -8.02 0.78
C ILE A 319 28.57 -6.66 1.50
N TYR A 320 29.67 -6.47 2.24
CA TYR A 320 30.02 -5.24 2.96
C TYR A 320 31.33 -4.60 2.50
N THR A 321 31.90 -5.04 1.38
CA THR A 321 33.19 -4.52 0.91
C THR A 321 33.10 -3.02 0.66
N PRO A 322 33.96 -2.22 1.31
CA PRO A 322 34.05 -0.80 1.01
C PRO A 322 34.38 -0.60 -0.47
N GLN A 323 33.56 0.19 -1.14
CA GLN A 323 33.76 0.54 -2.54
C GLN A 323 33.38 2.00 -2.77
N ASP A 324 34.07 2.64 -3.71
CA ASP A 324 33.68 3.93 -4.27
C ASP A 324 33.42 3.76 -5.77
N SER A 325 32.58 4.62 -6.32
CA SER A 325 32.21 4.58 -7.72
C SER A 325 32.47 5.93 -8.36
N PHE A 326 33.03 5.92 -9.57
CA PHE A 326 33.52 7.10 -10.26
C PHE A 326 33.07 7.06 -11.72
N THR A 327 32.81 8.23 -12.29
CA THR A 327 32.35 8.36 -13.68
C THR A 327 33.16 9.43 -14.37
N PHE A 328 33.48 9.19 -15.65
CA PHE A 328 34.25 10.08 -16.50
C PHE A 328 33.63 10.18 -17.88
N ILE A 329 33.68 11.37 -18.46
CA ILE A 329 33.51 11.58 -19.91
C ILE A 329 34.89 11.70 -20.53
N VAL A 330 35.16 10.85 -21.52
CA VAL A 330 36.44 10.79 -22.22
C VAL A 330 36.24 11.29 -23.65
N LYS A 331 36.95 12.37 -23.98
CA LYS A 331 36.90 13.05 -25.29
C LYS A 331 38.24 13.72 -25.57
N ASP A 332 38.70 13.68 -26.82
CA ASP A 332 39.87 14.42 -27.31
C ASP A 332 41.13 14.25 -26.42
N GLY A 333 41.40 13.03 -25.96
CA GLY A 333 42.56 12.73 -25.10
C GLY A 333 42.47 13.35 -23.70
N ARG A 334 41.25 13.66 -23.22
CA ARG A 334 40.99 14.13 -21.86
C ARG A 334 39.90 13.29 -21.21
N ALA A 335 40.06 13.04 -19.92
CA ALA A 335 39.04 12.43 -19.07
C ALA A 335 38.53 13.49 -18.09
N VAL A 336 37.23 13.78 -18.11
CA VAL A 336 36.57 14.75 -17.24
C VAL A 336 35.71 14.00 -16.23
N PRO A 337 35.94 14.12 -14.91
CA PRO A 337 35.12 13.44 -13.91
C PRO A 337 33.70 14.03 -13.85
N VAL A 338 32.73 13.17 -13.54
CA VAL A 338 31.31 13.52 -13.37
C VAL A 338 30.85 13.07 -11.97
N PRO A 339 31.20 13.81 -10.91
CA PRO A 339 30.93 13.39 -9.53
C PRO A 339 29.43 13.30 -9.20
N GLU A 340 28.57 13.97 -9.97
CA GLU A 340 27.12 13.98 -9.78
C GLU A 340 26.43 12.67 -10.21
N PHE A 341 27.13 11.82 -10.98
CA PHE A 341 26.62 10.52 -11.41
C PHE A 341 27.60 9.44 -11.03
N ASN A 342 27.36 8.75 -9.91
CA ASN A 342 28.32 7.84 -9.28
C ASN A 342 27.78 6.42 -9.13
N GLN A 343 26.83 6.03 -9.97
CA GLN A 343 26.30 4.68 -10.03
C GLN A 343 26.42 4.10 -11.44
N ARG A 344 26.50 2.77 -11.52
CA ARG A 344 26.48 2.08 -12.80
C ARG A 344 25.11 2.29 -13.44
N PRO A 345 25.03 2.80 -14.68
CA PRO A 345 23.76 2.98 -15.36
C PRO A 345 23.08 1.63 -15.63
N ASN A 346 21.77 1.59 -15.42
CA ASN A 346 20.88 0.52 -15.85
C ASN A 346 20.49 0.70 -17.32
N TYR A 347 20.27 1.96 -17.75
CA TYR A 347 19.86 2.29 -19.11
C TYR A 347 20.72 3.36 -19.76
N VAL A 348 20.83 3.26 -21.08
CA VAL A 348 21.39 4.26 -22.00
C VAL A 348 20.35 4.53 -23.07
N ILE A 349 20.01 5.81 -23.26
CA ILE A 349 19.06 6.24 -24.30
C ILE A 349 19.79 7.22 -25.22
N PRO A 350 20.27 6.76 -26.39
CA PRO A 350 20.90 7.64 -27.36
C PRO A 350 19.86 8.50 -28.09
N ASN A 351 20.21 9.76 -28.31
CA ASN A 351 19.39 10.73 -29.02
C ASN A 351 19.91 10.95 -30.45
N LYS A 352 19.03 11.39 -31.35
CA LYS A 352 19.36 11.64 -32.77
C LYS A 352 20.37 12.77 -32.97
N ASP A 353 20.49 13.68 -32.01
CA ASP A 353 21.44 14.80 -32.03
C ASP A 353 22.86 14.39 -31.59
N GLY A 354 23.08 13.11 -31.27
CA GLY A 354 24.37 12.59 -30.80
C GLY A 354 24.62 12.78 -29.30
N SER A 355 23.62 13.26 -28.55
CA SER A 355 23.61 13.22 -27.09
C SER A 355 23.08 11.87 -26.57
N SER A 356 23.25 11.58 -25.28
CA SER A 356 22.71 10.38 -24.65
C SER A 356 22.28 10.63 -23.21
N TRP A 357 21.26 9.89 -22.78
CA TRP A 357 20.89 9.78 -21.37
C TRP A 357 21.54 8.55 -20.75
N PHE A 358 22.04 8.71 -19.53
CA PHE A 358 22.51 7.63 -18.67
C PHE A 358 21.65 7.60 -17.40
N ILE A 359 21.08 6.45 -17.09
CA ILE A 359 20.08 6.32 -16.04
C ILE A 359 20.46 5.17 -15.11
N SER A 360 20.59 5.46 -13.82
CA SER A 360 20.67 4.46 -12.74
C SER A 360 19.35 4.49 -11.98
N GLN A 361 18.71 3.35 -11.75
CA GLN A 361 17.44 3.29 -11.03
C GLN A 361 17.65 3.16 -9.52
N ALA A 362 16.72 3.72 -8.76
CA ALA A 362 16.63 3.43 -7.35
C ALA A 362 16.22 1.95 -7.12
N PRO A 363 16.68 1.31 -6.04
CA PRO A 363 16.24 -0.02 -5.67
C PRO A 363 14.74 0.00 -5.32
N SER A 364 13.99 -1.01 -5.74
CA SER A 364 12.56 -1.15 -5.41
C SER A 364 12.30 -1.32 -3.90
N SER A 365 13.29 -1.82 -3.15
CA SER A 365 13.25 -1.94 -1.71
C SER A 365 14.54 -1.42 -1.06
N MET A 366 14.39 -0.62 -0.01
CA MET A 366 15.52 -0.15 0.78
C MET A 366 15.98 -1.22 1.77
N SER A 367 17.28 -1.47 1.81
CA SER A 367 17.94 -2.35 2.77
C SER A 367 19.28 -1.74 3.19
N ALA A 368 19.90 -2.25 4.24
CA ALA A 368 21.27 -1.85 4.59
C ALA A 368 22.26 -2.00 3.42
N ARG A 369 21.97 -2.89 2.45
CA ARG A 369 22.80 -3.13 1.26
C ARG A 369 22.55 -2.15 0.13
N THR A 370 21.34 -1.61 0.03
CA THR A 370 20.89 -0.73 -1.05
C THR A 370 20.73 0.73 -0.61
N ALA A 371 20.96 1.04 0.68
CA ALA A 371 20.84 2.34 1.34
C ALA A 371 21.55 3.52 0.64
N ARG A 372 22.61 3.24 -0.11
CA ARG A 372 23.41 4.24 -0.83
C ARG A 372 23.02 4.41 -2.30
N LEU A 373 22.21 3.51 -2.86
CA LEU A 373 21.77 3.58 -4.24
C LEU A 373 20.64 4.59 -4.38
N ARG A 374 20.70 5.36 -5.45
CA ARG A 374 19.78 6.44 -5.81
C ARG A 374 19.36 6.31 -7.27
N GLY A 375 18.18 6.82 -7.57
CA GLY A 375 17.75 7.04 -8.96
C GLY A 375 18.50 8.26 -9.53
N GLN A 376 19.43 8.05 -10.46
CA GLN A 376 20.22 9.11 -11.07
C GLN A 376 19.96 9.20 -12.57
N VAL A 377 19.81 10.42 -13.10
CA VAL A 377 19.68 10.69 -14.53
C VAL A 377 20.69 11.75 -14.95
N LEU A 378 21.55 11.39 -15.91
CA LEU A 378 22.55 12.26 -16.50
C LEU A 378 22.28 12.43 -17.99
N HIS A 379 22.29 13.66 -18.47
CA HIS A 379 22.42 13.95 -19.90
C HIS A 379 23.87 14.22 -20.25
N VAL A 380 24.34 13.62 -21.34
CA VAL A 380 25.64 13.95 -21.94
C VAL A 380 25.38 14.45 -23.36
N SER A 381 25.68 15.72 -23.58
CA SER A 381 25.53 16.39 -24.88
C SER A 381 26.50 15.84 -25.93
N SER A 382 26.22 16.09 -27.20
CA SER A 382 27.05 15.65 -28.32
C SER A 382 28.48 16.22 -28.29
N ASP A 383 28.71 17.30 -27.55
CA ASP A 383 30.01 17.92 -27.32
C ASP A 383 30.72 17.40 -26.06
N GLY A 384 30.08 16.56 -25.25
CA GLY A 384 30.61 16.01 -23.99
C GLY A 384 30.24 16.80 -22.75
N THR A 385 29.48 17.88 -22.88
CA THR A 385 28.92 18.62 -21.74
C THR A 385 27.94 17.75 -20.98
N THR A 386 28.03 17.77 -19.65
CA THR A 386 27.18 16.96 -18.78
C THR A 386 26.17 17.81 -18.02
N THR A 387 24.97 17.27 -17.84
CA THR A 387 23.90 17.89 -17.05
C THR A 387 23.27 16.86 -16.14
N SER A 388 23.42 17.06 -14.82
CA SER A 388 22.74 16.23 -13.79
C SER A 388 21.29 16.68 -13.62
N MET A 389 20.35 15.79 -13.93
CA MET A 389 18.93 16.11 -13.83
C MET A 389 18.45 16.10 -12.38
N ASN A 390 19.05 15.27 -11.53
CA ASN A 390 18.82 15.29 -10.08
C ASN A 390 19.09 16.67 -9.48
N ASN A 391 20.17 17.33 -9.92
CA ASN A 391 20.50 18.68 -9.47
C ASN A 391 19.50 19.72 -10.00
N GLN A 392 19.07 19.61 -11.26
CA GLN A 392 18.05 20.52 -11.81
C GLN A 392 16.71 20.42 -11.07
N THR A 393 16.30 19.21 -10.71
CA THR A 393 15.04 18.96 -9.99
C THR A 393 15.19 19.04 -8.48
N GLN A 394 16.41 19.21 -7.95
CA GLN A 394 16.72 19.16 -6.51
C GLN A 394 16.19 17.88 -5.83
N ALA A 395 16.20 16.76 -6.55
CA ALA A 395 15.65 15.49 -6.09
C ALA A 395 16.76 14.46 -5.87
N ASP A 396 16.66 13.71 -4.77
CA ASP A 396 17.64 12.65 -4.47
C ASP A 396 17.48 11.44 -5.38
N ASN A 397 16.27 11.22 -5.90
CA ASN A 397 15.95 10.11 -6.79
C ASN A 397 15.12 10.58 -8.00
N LEU A 398 15.46 10.04 -9.16
CA LEU A 398 14.70 10.13 -10.40
C LEU A 398 14.44 8.72 -10.92
N ASP A 399 13.17 8.35 -11.09
CA ASP A 399 12.76 7.11 -11.73
C ASP A 399 12.22 7.37 -13.14
N LEU A 400 12.72 6.62 -14.12
CA LEU A 400 12.22 6.68 -15.49
C LEU A 400 10.82 6.08 -15.58
N LEU A 401 9.85 6.87 -16.06
CA LEU A 401 8.49 6.42 -16.34
C LEU A 401 8.25 6.19 -17.83
N TYR A 402 8.82 7.05 -18.68
CA TYR A 402 8.61 6.99 -20.13
C TYR A 402 9.76 7.62 -20.90
N VAL A 403 9.96 7.16 -22.14
CA VAL A 403 10.86 7.75 -23.12
C VAL A 403 10.04 8.22 -24.32
N ASP A 404 10.05 9.52 -24.60
CA ASP A 404 9.29 10.14 -25.70
C ASP A 404 10.23 10.87 -26.66
N GLN A 405 10.59 10.23 -27.77
CA GLN A 405 11.39 10.84 -28.84
C GLN A 405 12.71 11.50 -28.38
N GLY A 406 13.32 10.97 -27.32
CA GLY A 406 14.56 11.50 -26.74
C GLY A 406 14.34 12.42 -25.52
N ALA A 407 13.11 12.80 -25.21
CA ALA A 407 12.73 13.36 -23.92
C ALA A 407 12.38 12.24 -22.93
N LEU A 408 12.55 12.49 -21.63
CA LEU A 408 12.18 11.56 -20.57
C LEU A 408 11.02 12.12 -19.75
N ILE A 409 10.10 11.24 -19.35
CA ILE A 409 9.17 11.53 -18.26
C ILE A 409 9.66 10.75 -17.04
N VAL A 410 9.86 11.46 -15.93
CA VAL A 410 10.44 10.91 -14.71
C VAL A 410 9.63 11.26 -13.47
N ARG A 411 9.70 10.41 -12.45
CA ARG A 411 9.28 10.71 -11.09
C ARG A 411 10.48 11.23 -10.30
N ALA A 412 10.38 12.43 -9.76
CA ALA A 412 11.36 13.05 -8.87
C ALA A 412 10.88 13.00 -7.41
N TYR A 413 11.74 12.52 -6.51
CA TYR A 413 11.42 12.38 -5.08
C TYR A 413 12.69 12.29 -4.22
N SER A 414 12.59 12.76 -2.96
CA SER A 414 13.76 12.89 -2.09
C SER A 414 13.89 11.83 -1.00
N ASP A 415 12.81 11.45 -0.32
CA ASP A 415 12.88 10.49 0.79
C ASP A 415 12.35 9.10 0.44
N LEU A 416 13.19 8.10 0.68
CA LEU A 416 12.82 6.68 0.61
C LEU A 416 12.41 6.11 1.98
N LEU A 417 12.62 6.85 3.08
CA LEU A 417 12.38 6.38 4.45
C LEU A 417 11.24 7.15 5.12
N PRO A 418 10.34 6.47 5.84
CA PRO A 418 9.31 7.13 6.65
C PRO A 418 9.90 7.92 7.84
N PRO A 419 9.31 9.06 8.23
CA PRO A 419 8.23 9.75 7.52
C PRO A 419 8.77 10.44 6.26
N GLN A 420 8.15 10.17 5.11
CA GLN A 420 8.53 10.79 3.83
C GLN A 420 8.30 12.30 3.92
N GLN A 421 9.35 13.12 3.78
CA GLN A 421 9.18 14.57 3.61
C GLN A 421 9.09 14.88 2.13
N ILE A 422 7.86 15.05 1.64
CA ILE A 422 7.60 15.45 0.26
C ILE A 422 8.04 16.91 0.10
N LYS A 423 9.05 17.15 -0.75
CA LYS A 423 9.52 18.51 -1.08
C LYS A 423 8.60 19.14 -2.12
N GLU A 424 8.55 20.47 -2.15
CA GLU A 424 7.84 21.20 -3.23
C GLU A 424 8.43 20.87 -4.61
N THR A 425 9.71 20.50 -4.68
CA THR A 425 10.39 20.08 -5.90
C THR A 425 10.13 18.62 -6.28
N ASP A 426 9.47 17.83 -5.43
CA ASP A 426 9.10 16.45 -5.78
C ASP A 426 7.90 16.46 -6.74
N GLY A 427 7.87 15.53 -7.69
CA GLY A 427 6.75 15.39 -8.62
C GLY A 427 7.12 14.71 -9.92
N ILE A 428 6.31 14.94 -10.95
CA ILE A 428 6.52 14.38 -12.28
C ILE A 428 7.11 15.46 -13.19
N TYR A 429 8.20 15.12 -13.87
CA TYR A 429 8.96 16.04 -14.70
C TYR A 429 9.13 15.52 -16.13
N THR A 430 9.19 16.43 -17.08
CA THR A 430 9.77 16.17 -18.41
C THR A 430 11.20 16.68 -18.45
N LEU A 431 12.11 15.87 -18.99
CA LEU A 431 13.52 16.19 -19.19
C LEU A 431 13.83 16.16 -20.69
N ASP A 432 14.40 17.26 -21.22
CA ASP A 432 14.64 17.44 -22.66
C ASP A 432 16.07 17.97 -22.91
N GLY A 433 17.04 17.12 -22.58
CA GLY A 433 18.46 17.33 -22.76
C GLY A 433 18.97 18.54 -22.00
N ASN A 434 19.42 19.55 -22.74
CA ASN A 434 19.96 20.79 -22.17
C ASN A 434 18.88 21.80 -21.75
N LYS A 435 17.60 21.55 -22.04
CA LYS A 435 16.53 22.42 -21.59
C LYS A 435 16.29 22.24 -20.08
N PRO A 436 15.87 23.30 -19.36
CA PRO A 436 15.48 23.17 -17.97
C PRO A 436 14.39 22.11 -17.78
N ALA A 437 14.52 21.30 -16.73
CA ALA A 437 13.50 20.33 -16.33
C ALA A 437 12.14 21.03 -16.12
N ALA A 438 11.09 20.50 -16.75
CA ALA A 438 9.75 21.06 -16.67
C ALA A 438 8.87 20.20 -15.76
N LYS A 439 8.40 20.77 -14.65
CA LYS A 439 7.47 20.08 -13.75
C LYS A 439 6.09 20.01 -14.40
N LEU A 440 5.55 18.79 -14.53
CA LEU A 440 4.21 18.54 -15.06
C LEU A 440 3.18 18.47 -13.93
N TYR A 441 3.48 17.72 -12.86
CA TYR A 441 2.54 17.45 -11.78
C TYR A 441 3.25 17.44 -10.42
N PRO A 442 2.58 17.82 -9.32
CA PRO A 442 3.11 17.66 -7.96
C PRO A 442 3.25 16.18 -7.59
N TYR A 443 4.05 15.89 -6.58
CA TYR A 443 4.14 14.54 -6.03
C TYR A 443 2.87 14.18 -5.26
N LEU A 444 2.29 13.04 -5.64
CA LEU A 444 1.26 12.30 -4.92
C LEU A 444 1.81 10.92 -4.50
N PRO A 445 1.54 10.44 -3.27
CA PRO A 445 1.95 9.11 -2.84
C PRO A 445 1.28 8.00 -3.66
N GLY A 446 2.09 7.12 -4.25
CA GLY A 446 1.61 5.97 -5.00
C GLY A 446 2.57 5.53 -6.10
N ASP A 447 2.05 4.67 -6.96
CA ASP A 447 2.77 4.10 -8.09
C ASP A 447 2.35 4.81 -9.37
N TYR A 448 3.33 5.30 -10.13
CA TYR A 448 3.08 6.07 -11.35
C TYR A 448 3.35 5.23 -12.58
N TYR A 449 2.50 5.40 -13.58
CA TYR A 449 2.68 4.78 -14.88
C TYR A 449 2.33 5.74 -16.00
N VAL A 450 3.16 5.77 -17.03
CA VAL A 450 2.85 6.50 -18.27
C VAL A 450 2.65 5.47 -19.36
N ASP A 451 1.49 5.51 -19.99
CA ASP A 451 1.13 4.57 -21.05
C ASP A 451 1.66 5.00 -22.42
N ALA A 452 1.49 4.15 -23.44
CA ALA A 452 1.95 4.46 -24.80
C ALA A 452 1.29 5.71 -25.43
N SER A 453 0.13 6.13 -24.92
CA SER A 453 -0.58 7.35 -25.33
C SER A 453 -0.14 8.62 -24.59
N ARG A 454 0.85 8.49 -23.68
CA ARG A 454 1.34 9.56 -22.79
C ARG A 454 0.33 9.99 -21.72
N SER A 455 -0.65 9.14 -21.42
CA SER A 455 -1.54 9.33 -20.28
C SER A 455 -0.81 8.93 -19.00
N LEU A 456 -0.87 9.79 -17.97
CA LEU A 456 -0.28 9.55 -16.67
C LEU A 456 -1.31 8.96 -15.72
N TYR A 457 -0.98 7.82 -15.15
CA TYR A 457 -1.78 7.10 -14.19
C TYR A 457 -1.08 7.06 -12.83
N LEU A 458 -1.89 7.09 -11.77
CA LEU A 458 -1.48 6.94 -10.39
C LEU A 458 -2.33 5.84 -9.73
N MET A 459 -1.68 4.75 -9.34
CA MET A 459 -2.25 3.80 -8.40
C MET A 459 -1.97 4.28 -6.97
N ASP A 460 -3.04 4.53 -6.22
CA ASP A 460 -2.96 5.08 -4.87
C ASP A 460 -2.14 4.17 -3.93
N GLY A 461 -1.34 4.78 -3.06
CA GLY A 461 -0.43 4.06 -2.16
C GLY A 461 -1.14 3.17 -1.15
N MET A 462 -2.39 3.47 -0.78
CA MET A 462 -3.09 2.86 0.36
C MET A 462 -4.40 2.17 -0.03
N THR A 463 -5.03 2.59 -1.12
CA THR A 463 -6.37 2.18 -1.52
C THR A 463 -6.37 1.54 -2.91
N ASN A 464 -7.45 0.84 -3.26
CA ASN A 464 -7.68 0.30 -4.60
C ASN A 464 -8.22 1.39 -5.54
N ARG A 465 -7.53 2.52 -5.60
CA ARG A 465 -7.91 3.66 -6.41
C ARG A 465 -6.89 3.87 -7.53
N LEU A 466 -7.39 3.91 -8.76
CA LEU A 466 -6.62 4.30 -9.92
C LEU A 466 -7.11 5.65 -10.43
N THR A 467 -6.19 6.57 -10.64
CA THR A 467 -6.47 7.90 -11.19
C THR A 467 -5.69 8.10 -12.48
N ASN A 468 -6.38 8.40 -13.58
CA ASN A 468 -5.75 8.98 -14.75
C ASN A 468 -5.62 10.49 -14.50
N ILE A 469 -4.42 10.93 -14.18
CA ILE A 469 -4.09 12.32 -13.86
C ILE A 469 -4.30 13.21 -15.09
N THR A 470 -3.97 12.73 -16.29
CA THR A 470 -4.09 13.50 -17.53
C THR A 470 -5.54 13.88 -17.84
N THR A 471 -6.50 12.99 -17.57
CA THR A 471 -7.94 13.24 -17.82
C THR A 471 -8.73 13.63 -16.57
N ASN A 472 -8.09 13.64 -15.40
CA ASN A 472 -8.73 13.83 -14.10
C ASN A 472 -9.90 12.84 -13.85
N SER A 473 -9.77 11.61 -14.34
CA SER A 473 -10.72 10.52 -14.06
C SER A 473 -10.15 9.59 -12.99
N SER A 474 -11.00 9.12 -12.08
CA SER A 474 -10.58 8.27 -10.98
C SER A 474 -11.66 7.24 -10.66
N LYS A 475 -11.23 6.03 -10.32
CA LYS A 475 -12.11 4.95 -9.89
C LYS A 475 -11.52 4.27 -8.66
N TYR A 476 -12.38 4.03 -7.69
CA TYR A 476 -12.12 3.20 -6.52
C TYR A 476 -12.92 1.90 -6.67
N TRP A 477 -12.29 0.76 -6.39
CA TRP A 477 -12.94 -0.54 -6.30
C TRP A 477 -12.84 -1.08 -4.88
N TRP A 478 -13.95 -1.62 -4.37
CA TRP A 478 -13.94 -2.30 -3.08
C TRP A 478 -13.16 -3.61 -3.17
N ASP A 479 -12.55 -4.04 -2.07
CA ASP A 479 -11.70 -5.24 -2.08
C ASP A 479 -12.50 -6.52 -2.46
N TYR A 480 -13.78 -6.55 -2.10
CA TYR A 480 -14.71 -7.60 -2.49
C TYR A 480 -15.02 -7.61 -3.98
N GLU A 481 -14.83 -6.51 -4.72
CA GLU A 481 -15.02 -6.51 -6.17
C GLU A 481 -13.84 -7.18 -6.87
N LEU A 482 -12.65 -7.09 -6.29
CA LEU A 482 -11.40 -7.55 -6.88
C LEU A 482 -11.06 -9.00 -6.51
N MET A 483 -11.52 -9.47 -5.36
CA MET A 483 -11.13 -10.79 -4.80
C MET A 483 -12.17 -11.91 -5.04
N THR A 484 -13.10 -11.75 -5.98
CA THR A 484 -14.26 -12.65 -6.18
C THR A 484 -13.99 -13.97 -6.91
N GLN A 485 -12.74 -14.45 -6.96
CA GLN A 485 -12.43 -15.80 -7.40
C GLN A 485 -11.67 -16.58 -6.33
N LEU A 486 -12.39 -16.92 -5.26
CA LEU A 486 -12.03 -18.03 -4.40
C LEU A 486 -13.27 -18.91 -4.26
N TYR A 487 -13.14 -20.11 -4.83
CA TYR A 487 -14.07 -21.24 -4.95
C TYR A 487 -14.92 -21.29 -6.23
#